data_AF-A0A2M7FI22-F1
#
_entry.id   AF-A0A2M7FI22-F1
#
_cell.length_a   1.000
_cell.length_b   1.000
_cell.length_c   1.000
_cell.angle_alpha   90.00
_cell.angle_beta   90.00
_cell.angle_gamma   90.00
#
_symmetry.space_group_name_H-M   'P 1'
#
loop_
_entity.id
_entity.type
_entity.pdbx_description
1 polymer ?
#
loop_
_entity_poly.entity_id
_entity_poly.type
_entity_poly.pdbx_seq_one_letter_code
_entity_poly.pdbx_strand_id
1 'polypeptide(L)'
;KSLATTGMLAISCFLLTLCVVAALAYFALGLALLPAFLLGMTVGGTSAAVVIPMVNALKLGEKTSTVLVLESALTDVLSIVGVFALLQIYTSGGVDPGKLLGSVLSALIFAAVIGFLGGIGWLLVLGKVRNFPNTISSTLAYVFILYGVTEELGFSGAIAALALGITLTNFEKFGLHHIQHLDRKIEPLSESDITFFQEAVFLLKTYFFVYLGISIHFGAMQLALTALGMILLIYALRILLTRQVFRNDEFTPRDAAITAIMAPKGLAAAVLASLPLEYGVIGGETIRDITYMVVLISITLTALLVIVYPASPVQRVFASLLGKSSKPATVPEIPVDSSNGDN
;
A
#
# COMPACT_ATOMS: atom_id res chain seq x y z
N LYS A 1 12.29 -7.79 -17.10
CA LYS A 1 10.97 -7.55 -17.76
C LYS A 1 9.85 -7.27 -16.76
N SER A 2 9.66 -8.07 -15.70
CA SER A 2 8.60 -7.85 -14.68
C SER A 2 8.61 -6.46 -14.01
N LEU A 3 9.78 -5.89 -13.72
CA LEU A 3 9.92 -4.57 -13.10
C LEU A 3 9.40 -3.41 -13.98
N ALA A 4 9.63 -3.45 -15.30
CA ALA A 4 9.18 -2.40 -16.20
C ALA A 4 7.65 -2.41 -16.36
N THR A 5 7.05 -3.60 -16.48
CA THR A 5 5.58 -3.76 -16.50
C THR A 5 4.94 -3.33 -15.19
N THR A 6 5.60 -3.62 -14.06
CA THR A 6 5.16 -3.18 -12.73
C THR A 6 5.17 -1.65 -12.61
N GLY A 7 6.30 -1.01 -12.93
CA GLY A 7 6.42 0.44 -12.82
C GLY A 7 5.44 1.19 -13.72
N MET A 8 5.28 0.72 -14.96
CA MET A 8 4.32 1.30 -15.90
C MET A 8 2.88 1.16 -15.41
N LEU A 9 2.49 -0.01 -14.90
CA LEU A 9 1.15 -0.23 -14.34
C LEU A 9 0.92 0.65 -13.10
N ALA A 10 1.86 0.64 -12.15
CA ALA A 10 1.74 1.37 -10.90
C ALA A 10 1.61 2.87 -11.13
N ILE A 11 2.50 3.46 -11.93
CA ILE A 11 2.47 4.89 -12.23
C ILE A 11 1.21 5.26 -13.02
N SER A 12 0.85 4.48 -14.04
CA SER A 12 -0.34 4.77 -14.84
C SER A 12 -1.62 4.66 -14.03
N CYS A 13 -1.77 3.59 -13.23
CA CYS A 13 -2.91 3.37 -12.35
C CYS A 13 -3.03 4.48 -11.30
N PHE A 14 -1.90 4.89 -10.73
CA PHE A 14 -1.84 5.97 -9.75
C PHE A 14 -2.25 7.31 -10.37
N LEU A 15 -1.64 7.72 -11.48
CA LEU A 15 -1.95 8.99 -12.14
C LEU A 15 -3.39 9.04 -12.66
N LEU A 16 -3.90 7.92 -13.20
CA LEU A 16 -5.30 7.85 -13.63
C LEU A 16 -6.25 7.94 -12.45
N THR A 17 -5.96 7.26 -11.34
CA THR A 17 -6.75 7.37 -10.11
C THR A 17 -6.73 8.80 -9.58
N LEU A 18 -5.56 9.43 -9.51
CA LEU A 18 -5.38 10.82 -9.12
C LEU A 18 -6.27 11.74 -9.94
N CYS A 19 -6.16 11.68 -11.27
CA CYS A 19 -6.91 12.54 -12.18
C CYS A 19 -8.42 12.32 -12.05
N VAL A 20 -8.88 11.07 -11.98
CA VAL A 20 -10.30 10.76 -11.82
C VAL A 20 -10.86 11.26 -10.50
N VAL A 21 -10.17 10.96 -9.40
CA VAL A 21 -10.62 11.34 -8.08
C VAL A 21 -10.59 12.86 -7.93
N ALA A 22 -9.52 13.53 -8.39
CA ALA A 22 -9.42 14.99 -8.36
C ALA A 22 -10.51 15.65 -9.23
N ALA A 23 -10.80 15.12 -10.42
CA ALA A 23 -11.87 15.65 -11.27
C ALA A 23 -13.24 15.50 -10.59
N LEU A 24 -13.56 14.32 -10.06
CA LEU A 24 -14.82 14.10 -9.35
C LEU A 24 -14.92 14.93 -8.07
N ALA A 25 -13.81 15.12 -7.36
CA ALA A 25 -13.75 15.98 -6.18
C ALA A 25 -14.05 17.44 -6.53
N TYR A 26 -13.47 17.94 -7.62
CA TYR A 26 -13.70 19.31 -8.08
C TYR A 26 -15.14 19.50 -8.57
N PHE A 27 -15.63 18.63 -9.45
CA PHE A 27 -16.94 18.81 -10.10
C PHE A 27 -18.12 18.36 -9.24
N ALA A 28 -18.01 17.28 -8.47
CA ALA A 28 -19.14 16.71 -7.74
C ALA A 28 -19.20 17.12 -6.26
N LEU A 29 -18.06 17.46 -5.65
CA LEU A 29 -17.98 17.91 -4.25
C LEU A 29 -17.75 19.42 -4.11
N GLY A 30 -17.46 20.12 -5.21
CA GLY A 30 -17.18 21.56 -5.19
C GLY A 30 -15.88 21.91 -4.46
N LEU A 31 -14.96 20.94 -4.31
CA LEU A 31 -13.67 21.20 -3.68
C LEU A 31 -12.81 22.09 -4.59
N ALA A 32 -12.05 23.01 -3.99
CA ALA A 32 -11.04 23.77 -4.72
C ALA A 32 -9.96 22.84 -5.29
N LEU A 33 -9.19 23.33 -6.26
CA LEU A 33 -8.22 22.53 -7.00
C LEU A 33 -7.23 21.79 -6.08
N LEU A 34 -6.67 22.49 -5.09
CA LEU A 34 -5.68 21.93 -4.17
C LEU A 34 -6.28 20.82 -3.26
N PRO A 35 -7.39 21.03 -2.53
CA PRO A 35 -8.12 19.96 -1.83
C PRO A 35 -8.54 18.79 -2.72
N ALA A 36 -8.92 19.04 -3.98
CA ALA A 36 -9.29 17.99 -4.93
C ALA A 36 -8.08 17.11 -5.30
N PHE A 37 -6.91 17.71 -5.57
CA PHE A 37 -5.67 16.97 -5.79
C PHE A 37 -5.18 16.27 -4.52
N LEU A 38 -5.36 16.86 -3.33
CA LEU A 38 -5.07 16.21 -2.05
C LEU A 38 -5.88 14.92 -1.91
N LEU A 39 -7.19 14.96 -2.15
CA LEU A 39 -8.03 13.76 -2.13
C LEU A 39 -7.55 12.71 -3.15
N GLY A 40 -7.19 13.14 -4.36
CA GLY A 40 -6.66 12.24 -5.38
C GLY A 40 -5.34 11.59 -5.00
N MET A 41 -4.41 12.32 -4.36
CA MET A 41 -3.15 11.77 -3.86
C MET A 41 -3.39 10.80 -2.68
N THR A 42 -4.31 11.15 -1.77
CA THR A 42 -4.71 10.31 -0.63
C THR A 42 -5.27 8.97 -1.08
N VAL A 43 -6.14 8.97 -2.10
CA VAL A 43 -6.80 7.76 -2.62
C VAL A 43 -6.00 7.09 -3.74
N GLY A 44 -4.90 7.67 -4.21
CA GLY A 44 -4.12 7.15 -5.35
C GLY A 44 -3.59 5.73 -5.13
N GLY A 45 -3.15 5.42 -3.91
CA GLY A 45 -2.56 4.15 -3.48
C GLY A 45 -3.42 2.90 -3.64
N THR A 46 -2.80 1.73 -3.68
CA THR A 46 -3.47 0.42 -3.46
C THR A 46 -2.97 -0.21 -2.17
N SER A 47 -3.89 -0.80 -1.40
CA SER A 47 -3.63 -1.24 -0.04
C SER A 47 -2.73 -2.47 0.02
N ALA A 48 -1.44 -2.31 0.34
CA ALA A 48 -0.54 -3.45 0.57
C ALA A 48 -1.07 -4.39 1.68
N ALA A 49 -1.75 -3.82 2.68
CA ALA A 49 -2.36 -4.56 3.79
C ALA A 49 -3.47 -5.54 3.37
N VAL A 50 -4.12 -5.30 2.22
CA VAL A 50 -5.15 -6.19 1.65
C VAL A 50 -4.56 -7.01 0.50
N VAL A 51 -3.75 -6.39 -0.35
CA VAL A 51 -3.17 -7.04 -1.54
C VAL A 51 -2.27 -8.21 -1.16
N ILE A 52 -1.33 -8.04 -0.21
CA ILE A 52 -0.36 -9.09 0.14
C ILE A 52 -1.05 -10.37 0.65
N PRO A 53 -1.97 -10.32 1.64
CA PRO A 53 -2.68 -11.51 2.08
C PRO A 53 -3.51 -12.16 0.96
N MET A 54 -4.15 -11.37 0.11
CA MET A 54 -5.01 -11.87 -0.97
C MET A 54 -4.22 -12.58 -2.07
N VAL A 55 -3.07 -12.02 -2.46
CA VAL A 55 -2.15 -12.63 -3.42
C VAL A 55 -1.68 -14.00 -2.92
N ASN A 56 -1.32 -14.09 -1.63
CA ASN A 56 -0.90 -15.33 -0.99
C ASN A 56 -2.05 -16.35 -0.90
N ALA A 57 -3.23 -15.92 -0.45
CA ALA A 57 -4.41 -16.78 -0.30
C ALA A 57 -4.90 -17.34 -1.64
N LEU A 58 -4.86 -16.53 -2.71
CA LEU A 58 -5.29 -16.93 -4.04
C LEU A 58 -4.24 -17.72 -4.82
N LYS A 59 -3.01 -17.84 -4.30
CA LYS A 59 -1.88 -18.54 -4.96
C LYS A 59 -1.70 -18.06 -6.41
N LEU A 60 -1.51 -16.75 -6.58
CA LEU A 60 -1.23 -16.16 -7.91
C LEU A 60 0.19 -16.55 -8.37
N GLY A 61 0.43 -16.48 -9.68
CA GLY A 61 1.78 -16.71 -10.22
C GLY A 61 2.81 -15.73 -9.66
N GLU A 62 4.05 -16.16 -9.50
CA GLU A 62 5.13 -15.37 -8.87
C GLU A 62 5.32 -13.99 -9.50
N LYS A 63 5.24 -13.91 -10.84
CA LYS A 63 5.33 -12.64 -11.58
C LYS A 63 4.18 -11.71 -11.22
N THR A 64 2.95 -12.21 -11.21
CA THR A 64 1.73 -11.44 -10.86
C THR A 64 1.78 -10.97 -9.41
N SER A 65 2.19 -11.85 -8.50
CA SER A 65 2.40 -11.54 -7.08
C SER A 65 3.40 -10.40 -6.93
N THR A 66 4.56 -10.50 -7.58
CA THR A 66 5.60 -9.48 -7.57
C THR A 66 5.07 -8.13 -8.09
N VAL A 67 4.33 -8.14 -9.20
CA VAL A 67 3.74 -6.92 -9.79
C VAL A 67 2.79 -6.23 -8.79
N LEU A 68 1.85 -6.97 -8.21
CA LEU A 68 0.84 -6.41 -7.30
C LEU A 68 1.43 -5.91 -5.98
N VAL A 69 2.40 -6.65 -5.42
CA VAL A 69 3.09 -6.24 -4.19
C VAL A 69 3.92 -4.97 -4.42
N LEU A 70 4.65 -4.91 -5.53
CA LEU A 70 5.41 -3.72 -5.88
C LEU A 70 4.52 -2.53 -6.27
N GLU A 71 3.39 -2.75 -6.95
CA GLU A 71 2.39 -1.71 -7.24
C GLU A 71 1.91 -1.06 -5.94
N SER A 72 1.47 -1.87 -4.97
CA SER A 72 0.99 -1.36 -3.68
C SER A 72 2.06 -0.59 -2.91
N ALA A 73 3.28 -1.12 -2.82
CA ALA A 73 4.39 -0.45 -2.16
C ALA A 73 4.76 0.90 -2.83
N LEU A 74 4.87 0.93 -4.16
CA LEU A 74 5.22 2.15 -4.90
C LEU A 74 4.13 3.22 -4.78
N THR A 75 2.87 2.81 -4.90
CA THR A 75 1.74 3.76 -4.87
C THR A 75 1.47 4.30 -3.47
N ASP A 76 1.76 3.55 -2.40
CA ASP A 76 1.75 4.08 -1.02
C ASP A 76 2.81 5.18 -0.86
N VAL A 77 4.04 4.97 -1.34
CA VAL A 77 5.10 5.99 -1.31
C VAL A 77 4.66 7.24 -2.08
N LEU A 78 4.15 7.10 -3.31
CA LEU A 78 3.67 8.22 -4.12
C LEU A 78 2.53 9.00 -3.43
N SER A 79 1.61 8.30 -2.76
CA SER A 79 0.52 8.92 -1.99
C SER A 79 1.09 9.77 -0.86
N ILE A 80 1.99 9.22 -0.05
CA ILE A 80 2.64 9.92 1.07
C ILE A 80 3.38 11.16 0.56
N VAL A 81 4.29 10.98 -0.41
CA VAL A 81 5.11 12.07 -0.96
C VAL A 81 4.22 13.20 -1.47
N GLY A 82 3.18 12.88 -2.23
CA GLY A 82 2.35 13.91 -2.84
C GLY A 82 1.39 14.59 -1.88
N VAL A 83 0.83 13.87 -0.90
CA VAL A 83 0.01 14.51 0.14
C VAL A 83 0.86 15.53 0.89
N PHE A 84 2.05 15.14 1.35
CA PHE A 84 2.94 16.08 2.05
C PHE A 84 3.41 17.22 1.14
N ALA A 85 3.69 16.97 -0.14
CA ALA A 85 4.04 18.04 -1.09
C ALA A 85 2.93 19.07 -1.25
N LEU A 86 1.68 18.62 -1.38
CA LEU A 86 0.53 19.51 -1.50
C LEU A 86 0.21 20.25 -0.18
N LEU A 87 0.40 19.60 0.98
CA LEU A 87 0.29 20.25 2.29
C LEU A 87 1.39 21.30 2.52
N GLN A 88 2.61 21.04 2.02
CA GLN A 88 3.69 22.02 2.08
C GLN A 88 3.39 23.24 1.19
N ILE A 89 2.81 23.04 0.00
CA ILE A 89 2.29 24.12 -0.85
C ILE A 89 1.23 24.93 -0.10
N TYR A 90 0.31 24.24 0.56
CA TYR A 90 -0.77 24.88 1.33
C TYR A 90 -0.25 25.79 2.44
N THR A 91 0.71 25.30 3.23
CA THR A 91 1.25 26.00 4.41
C THR A 91 2.28 27.08 4.06
N SER A 92 3.10 26.85 3.02
CA SER A 92 4.20 27.76 2.67
C SER A 92 3.79 28.89 1.73
N GLY A 93 2.61 28.83 1.10
CA GLY A 93 2.06 29.86 0.21
C GLY A 93 2.85 30.14 -1.08
N GLY A 94 4.00 29.46 -1.29
CA GLY A 94 4.89 29.63 -2.43
C GLY A 94 4.81 28.46 -3.40
N VAL A 95 4.83 28.77 -4.70
CA VAL A 95 4.73 27.80 -5.79
C VAL A 95 6.06 27.79 -6.56
N ASP A 96 7.11 27.26 -5.95
CA ASP A 96 8.31 26.86 -6.68
C ASP A 96 8.34 25.32 -6.71
N PRO A 97 7.73 24.69 -7.74
CA PRO A 97 7.51 23.25 -7.76
C PRO A 97 8.81 22.45 -7.66
N GLY A 98 9.92 22.98 -8.19
CA GLY A 98 11.23 22.34 -8.12
C GLY A 98 11.80 22.31 -6.70
N LYS A 99 11.70 23.45 -5.98
CA LYS A 99 12.13 23.52 -4.58
C LYS A 99 11.24 22.71 -3.66
N LEU A 100 9.94 22.66 -3.91
CA LEU A 100 8.97 21.89 -3.13
C LEU A 100 9.17 20.39 -3.29
N LEU A 101 9.33 19.92 -4.53
CA LEU A 101 9.60 18.51 -4.77
C LEU A 101 10.95 18.12 -4.16
N GLY A 102 11.96 18.99 -4.29
CA GLY A 102 13.26 18.82 -3.66
C GLY A 102 13.21 18.81 -2.13
N SER A 103 12.43 19.71 -1.51
CA SER A 103 12.29 19.79 -0.06
C SER A 103 11.61 18.55 0.49
N VAL A 104 10.52 18.10 -0.14
CA VAL A 104 9.85 16.85 0.24
C VAL A 104 10.82 15.68 0.10
N LEU A 105 11.42 15.48 -1.08
CA LEU A 105 12.37 14.36 -1.28
C LEU A 105 13.50 14.38 -0.25
N SER A 106 14.06 15.57 0.03
CA SER A 106 15.10 15.72 1.04
C SER A 106 14.60 15.31 2.42
N ALA A 107 13.39 15.74 2.83
CA ALA A 107 12.80 15.39 4.11
C ALA A 107 12.54 13.88 4.24
N LEU A 108 12.09 13.22 3.17
CA LEU A 108 11.92 11.75 3.16
C LEU A 108 13.28 11.04 3.28
N ILE A 109 14.31 11.52 2.59
CA ILE A 109 15.66 10.97 2.65
C ILE A 109 16.24 11.15 4.06
N PHE A 110 16.13 12.34 4.65
CA PHE A 110 16.59 12.61 6.01
C PHE A 110 15.84 11.74 7.03
N ALA A 111 14.52 11.61 6.93
CA ALA A 111 13.74 10.69 7.75
C ALA A 111 14.22 9.24 7.60
N ALA A 112 14.48 8.77 6.38
CA ALA A 112 14.99 7.44 6.13
C ALA A 112 16.40 7.22 6.70
N VAL A 113 17.28 8.23 6.61
CA VAL A 113 18.63 8.19 7.20
C VAL A 113 18.55 8.14 8.72
N ILE A 114 17.70 8.96 9.34
CA ILE A 114 17.46 8.92 10.80
C ILE A 114 16.95 7.54 11.19
N GLY A 115 16.00 6.98 10.44
CA GLY A 115 15.49 5.63 10.63
C GLY A 115 16.55 4.54 10.55
N PHE A 116 17.40 4.60 9.52
CA PHE A 116 18.48 3.67 9.29
C PHE A 116 19.54 3.72 10.40
N LEU A 117 20.01 4.92 10.76
CA LEU A 117 20.97 5.12 11.84
C LEU A 117 20.38 4.74 13.20
N GLY A 118 19.10 5.05 13.42
CA GLY A 118 18.34 4.62 14.60
C GLY A 118 18.26 3.08 14.69
N GLY A 119 18.05 2.39 13.58
CA GLY A 119 18.03 0.93 13.55
C GLY A 119 19.38 0.29 13.87
N ILE A 120 20.46 0.84 13.33
CA ILE A 120 21.81 0.44 13.73
C ILE A 120 22.02 0.70 15.21
N GLY A 121 21.69 1.90 15.69
CA GLY A 121 21.80 2.26 17.10
C GLY A 121 21.03 1.32 18.03
N TRP A 122 19.82 0.92 17.64
CA TRP A 122 19.00 -0.02 18.40
C TRP A 122 19.64 -1.41 18.46
N LEU A 123 20.09 -1.95 17.32
CA LEU A 123 20.76 -3.25 17.27
C LEU A 123 22.00 -3.32 18.18
N LEU A 124 22.72 -2.21 18.35
CA LEU A 124 23.89 -2.12 19.24
C LEU A 124 23.54 -2.07 20.73
N VAL A 125 22.32 -1.68 21.06
CA VAL A 125 21.83 -1.52 22.44
C VAL A 125 20.91 -2.67 22.85
N LEU A 126 20.27 -3.34 21.90
CA LEU A 126 19.26 -4.38 22.11
C LEU A 126 19.79 -5.53 22.98
N GLY A 127 21.01 -6.00 22.72
CA GLY A 127 21.63 -7.06 23.54
C GLY A 127 21.83 -6.66 25.00
N LYS A 128 22.04 -5.36 25.29
CA LYS A 128 22.12 -4.87 26.67
C LYS A 128 20.74 -4.78 27.31
N VAL A 129 19.75 -4.32 26.55
CA VAL A 129 18.36 -4.17 27.02
C VAL A 129 17.78 -5.54 27.36
N ARG A 130 18.08 -6.58 26.58
CA ARG A 130 17.61 -7.96 26.84
C ARG A 130 18.08 -8.59 28.14
N ASN A 131 19.10 -8.03 28.80
CA ASN A 131 19.52 -8.49 30.13
C ASN A 131 18.54 -8.06 31.24
N PHE A 132 17.58 -7.18 30.93
CA PHE A 132 16.52 -6.78 31.84
C PHE A 132 15.29 -7.70 31.69
N PRO A 133 14.49 -7.90 32.75
CA PRO A 133 13.24 -8.64 32.62
C PRO A 133 12.20 -7.87 31.78
N ASN A 134 11.31 -8.60 31.10
CA ASN A 134 10.14 -8.07 30.38
C ASN A 134 10.44 -7.11 29.22
N THR A 135 11.42 -7.44 28.36
CA THR A 135 11.91 -6.54 27.31
C THR A 135 11.19 -6.65 25.97
N ILE A 136 10.15 -7.48 25.85
CA ILE A 136 9.44 -7.75 24.58
C ILE A 136 8.90 -6.47 23.94
N SER A 137 8.46 -5.49 24.74
CA SER A 137 7.93 -4.21 24.24
C SER A 137 9.00 -3.15 23.98
N SER A 138 10.28 -3.40 24.29
CA SER A 138 11.34 -2.38 24.25
C SER A 138 11.59 -1.85 22.84
N THR A 139 11.59 -2.75 21.84
CA THR A 139 11.74 -2.35 20.44
C THR A 139 10.56 -1.50 19.99
N LEU A 140 9.33 -1.82 20.43
CA LEU A 140 8.15 -1.02 20.11
C LEU A 140 8.22 0.37 20.76
N ALA A 141 8.65 0.45 22.02
CA ALA A 141 8.90 1.73 22.69
C ALA A 141 9.98 2.57 21.97
N TYR A 142 11.05 1.91 21.51
CA TYR A 142 12.10 2.58 20.73
C TYR A 142 11.59 3.15 19.41
N VAL A 143 10.69 2.44 18.72
CA VAL A 143 10.02 2.95 17.50
C VAL A 143 9.29 4.26 17.79
N PHE A 144 8.56 4.36 18.92
CA PHE A 144 7.87 5.60 19.30
C PHE A 144 8.83 6.74 19.64
N ILE A 145 9.94 6.45 20.33
CA ILE A 145 10.97 7.46 20.62
C ILE A 145 11.57 7.99 19.31
N LEU A 146 11.96 7.09 18.40
CA LEU A 146 12.51 7.47 17.11
C LEU A 146 11.51 8.29 16.28
N TYR A 147 10.24 7.86 16.27
CA TYR A 147 9.15 8.59 15.63
C TYR A 147 9.04 10.02 16.17
N GLY A 148 8.92 10.17 17.50
CA GLY A 148 8.76 11.48 18.13
C GLY A 148 9.97 12.40 17.91
N VAL A 149 11.19 11.89 18.08
CA VAL A 149 12.41 12.67 17.82
C VAL A 149 12.50 13.11 16.36
N THR A 150 12.07 12.27 15.41
CA THR A 150 12.09 12.62 13.99
C THR A 150 11.08 13.72 13.67
N GLU A 151 9.87 13.65 14.23
CA GLU A 151 8.83 14.68 14.06
C GLU A 151 9.25 16.02 14.69
N GLU A 152 9.88 16.01 15.87
CA GLU A 152 10.44 17.23 16.50
C GLU A 152 11.53 17.90 15.65
N LEU A 153 12.28 17.12 14.86
CA LEU A 153 13.25 17.63 13.89
C LEU A 153 12.60 18.14 12.59
N GLY A 154 11.28 18.06 12.47
CA GLY A 154 10.52 18.48 11.28
C GLY A 154 10.55 17.48 10.13
N PHE A 155 10.87 16.20 10.40
CA PHE A 155 10.89 15.13 9.42
C PHE A 155 9.80 14.09 9.72
N SER A 156 9.43 13.27 8.73
CA SER A 156 8.37 12.26 8.91
C SER A 156 8.82 11.10 9.80
N GLY A 157 8.27 11.02 11.01
CA GLY A 157 8.52 9.93 11.94
C GLY A 157 8.05 8.57 11.41
N ALA A 158 6.97 8.55 10.62
CA ALA A 158 6.46 7.33 9.98
C ALA A 158 7.50 6.71 9.03
N ILE A 159 8.21 7.54 8.26
CA ILE A 159 9.24 7.08 7.33
C ILE A 159 10.50 6.63 8.08
N ALA A 160 10.88 7.34 9.15
CA ALA A 160 11.96 6.89 10.02
C ALA A 160 11.64 5.52 10.65
N ALA A 161 10.41 5.30 11.13
CA ALA A 161 9.96 4.02 11.65
C ALA A 161 9.99 2.89 10.60
N LEU A 162 9.61 3.19 9.35
CA LEU A 162 9.72 2.24 8.23
C LEU A 162 11.18 1.86 7.96
N ALA A 163 12.06 2.86 7.83
CA ALA A 163 13.48 2.65 7.60
C ALA A 163 14.16 1.91 8.77
N LEU A 164 13.76 2.20 10.00
CA LEU A 164 14.13 1.42 11.19
C LEU A 164 13.74 -0.04 11.02
N GLY A 165 12.46 -0.33 10.73
CA GLY A 165 11.96 -1.70 10.53
C GLY A 165 12.75 -2.47 9.48
N ILE A 166 12.97 -1.86 8.30
CA ILE A 166 13.80 -2.43 7.22
C ILE A 166 15.23 -2.73 7.72
N THR A 167 15.83 -1.81 8.47
CA THR A 167 17.17 -1.98 9.02
C THR A 167 17.24 -3.15 9.99
N LEU A 168 16.28 -3.27 10.91
CA LEU A 168 16.21 -4.35 11.88
C LEU A 168 16.01 -5.72 11.23
N THR A 169 15.19 -5.82 10.17
CA THR A 169 14.89 -7.09 9.48
C THR A 169 15.94 -7.50 8.45
N ASN A 170 16.77 -6.57 7.97
CA ASN A 170 17.75 -6.83 6.90
C ASN A 170 19.20 -6.59 7.34
N PHE A 171 19.48 -6.59 8.64
CA PHE A 171 20.80 -6.26 9.19
C PHE A 171 21.95 -7.12 8.63
N GLU A 172 21.72 -8.40 8.34
CA GLU A 172 22.72 -9.30 7.74
C GLU A 172 23.13 -8.84 6.33
N LYS A 173 22.15 -8.42 5.51
CA LYS A 173 22.39 -7.96 4.13
C LYS A 173 23.16 -6.64 4.09
N PHE A 174 23.05 -5.83 5.14
CA PHE A 174 23.81 -4.59 5.30
C PHE A 174 25.24 -4.82 5.81
N GLY A 175 25.67 -6.08 6.02
CA GLY A 175 27.02 -6.39 6.50
C GLY A 175 27.27 -5.97 7.94
N LEU A 176 26.21 -5.69 8.71
CA LEU A 176 26.33 -5.15 10.07
C LEU A 176 26.86 -6.19 11.06
N HIS A 177 26.89 -7.48 10.72
CA HIS A 177 27.45 -8.55 11.56
C HIS A 177 28.95 -8.34 11.93
N HIS A 178 29.67 -7.50 11.18
CA HIS A 178 31.12 -7.36 11.30
C HIS A 178 31.56 -5.88 11.36
N ILE A 179 30.97 -5.07 12.25
CA ILE A 179 31.51 -3.74 12.54
C ILE A 179 32.83 -3.94 13.32
N GLN A 180 33.95 -3.99 12.59
CA GLN A 180 35.30 -4.35 13.06
C GLN A 180 35.82 -3.54 14.26
N HIS A 181 35.22 -2.40 14.58
CA HIS A 181 35.62 -1.53 15.68
C HIS A 181 34.70 -1.59 16.91
N LEU A 182 33.72 -2.49 16.92
CA LEU A 182 32.79 -2.62 18.04
C LEU A 182 32.77 -4.07 18.53
N ASP A 183 33.35 -4.31 19.71
CA ASP A 183 33.34 -5.59 20.44
C ASP A 183 31.92 -6.09 20.85
N ARG A 184 30.86 -5.50 20.29
CA ARG A 184 29.47 -5.85 20.59
C ARG A 184 28.92 -6.77 19.51
N LYS A 185 28.51 -7.96 19.93
CA LYS A 185 27.66 -8.85 19.11
C LYS A 185 26.35 -8.12 18.82
N ILE A 186 26.06 -7.90 17.55
CA ILE A 186 24.73 -7.46 17.11
C ILE A 186 23.77 -8.62 17.33
N GLU A 187 22.75 -8.40 18.15
CA GLU A 187 21.69 -9.38 18.35
C GLU A 187 20.51 -9.11 17.41
N PRO A 188 20.08 -10.11 16.62
CA PRO A 188 18.87 -9.98 15.83
C PRO A 188 17.62 -9.89 16.72
N LEU A 189 16.55 -9.35 16.15
CA LEU A 189 15.20 -9.52 16.69
C LEU A 189 14.90 -11.01 16.82
N SER A 190 14.31 -11.40 17.96
CA SER A 190 13.90 -12.78 18.18
C SER A 190 12.56 -13.05 17.48
N GLU A 191 12.22 -14.32 17.29
CA GLU A 191 10.89 -14.69 16.78
C GLU A 191 9.77 -14.20 17.71
N SER A 192 10.03 -14.14 19.03
CA SER A 192 9.07 -13.58 20.00
C SER A 192 8.83 -12.10 19.78
N ASP A 193 9.87 -11.32 19.45
CA ASP A 193 9.74 -9.89 19.13
C ASP A 193 8.85 -9.71 17.90
N ILE A 194 9.14 -10.47 16.83
CA ILE A 194 8.39 -10.39 15.56
C ILE A 194 6.93 -10.78 15.77
N THR A 195 6.68 -11.87 16.51
CA THR A 195 5.31 -12.32 16.82
C THR A 195 4.55 -11.26 17.61
N PHE A 196 5.17 -10.65 18.62
CA PHE A 196 4.55 -9.57 19.38
C PHE A 196 4.17 -8.37 18.50
N PHE A 197 5.06 -7.96 17.58
CA PHE A 197 4.75 -6.90 16.61
C PHE A 197 3.60 -7.28 15.68
N GLN A 198 3.53 -8.53 15.21
CA GLN A 198 2.44 -9.00 14.36
C GLN A 198 1.09 -8.94 15.09
N GLU A 199 1.05 -9.36 16.35
CA GLU A 199 -0.15 -9.27 17.20
C GLU A 199 -0.55 -7.81 17.46
N ALA A 200 0.42 -6.93 17.77
CA ALA A 200 0.16 -5.51 17.96
C ALA A 200 -0.42 -4.85 16.68
N VAL A 201 0.17 -5.15 15.51
CA VAL A 201 -0.33 -4.66 14.22
C VAL A 201 -1.72 -5.22 13.92
N PHE A 202 -1.99 -6.48 14.24
CA PHE A 202 -3.31 -7.10 14.09
C PHE A 202 -4.37 -6.38 14.93
N LEU A 203 -4.06 -6.09 16.21
CA LEU A 203 -4.94 -5.34 17.10
C LEU A 203 -5.18 -3.92 16.58
N LEU A 204 -4.12 -3.20 16.19
CA LEU A 204 -4.23 -1.84 15.63
C LEU A 204 -5.09 -1.83 14.36
N LYS A 205 -4.93 -2.81 13.46
CA LYS A 205 -5.77 -2.94 12.26
C LYS A 205 -7.23 -3.14 12.62
N THR A 206 -7.50 -4.01 13.59
CA THR A 206 -8.88 -4.30 14.04
C THR A 206 -9.52 -3.04 14.62
N TYR A 207 -8.82 -2.38 15.54
CA TYR A 207 -9.27 -1.10 16.11
C TYR A 207 -9.49 -0.05 15.01
N PHE A 208 -8.57 0.09 14.07
CA PHE A 208 -8.65 1.05 12.99
C PHE A 208 -9.88 0.82 12.11
N PHE A 209 -10.14 -0.42 11.68
CA PHE A 209 -11.31 -0.71 10.84
C PHE A 209 -12.63 -0.55 11.58
N VAL A 210 -12.66 -0.86 12.89
CA VAL A 210 -13.83 -0.57 13.74
C VAL A 210 -14.05 0.94 13.85
N TYR A 211 -13.00 1.71 14.16
CA TYR A 211 -13.04 3.17 14.21
C TYR A 211 -13.49 3.77 12.87
N LEU A 212 -12.95 3.28 11.76
CA LEU A 212 -13.33 3.67 10.41
C LEU A 212 -14.84 3.45 10.20
N GLY A 213 -15.35 2.27 10.55
CA GLY A 213 -16.77 1.94 10.43
C GLY A 213 -17.68 2.87 11.25
N ILE A 214 -17.27 3.21 12.47
CA ILE A 214 -18.01 4.14 13.36
C ILE A 214 -17.95 5.58 12.81
N SER A 215 -16.83 5.96 12.20
CA SER A 215 -16.59 7.33 11.69
C SER A 215 -17.30 7.64 10.37
N ILE A 216 -17.90 6.65 9.71
CA ILE A 216 -18.60 6.84 8.45
C ILE A 216 -19.97 7.47 8.70
N HIS A 217 -20.14 8.69 8.18
CA HIS A 217 -21.39 9.43 8.25
C HIS A 217 -22.28 9.09 7.05
N PHE A 218 -23.26 8.21 7.26
CA PHE A 218 -24.23 7.82 6.21
C PHE A 218 -25.28 8.89 5.88
N GLY A 219 -25.35 9.98 6.66
CA GLY A 219 -26.34 11.06 6.47
C GLY A 219 -26.19 11.86 5.17
N ALA A 220 -25.03 11.78 4.51
CA ALA A 220 -24.76 12.49 3.26
C ALA A 220 -24.78 11.52 2.06
N MET A 221 -25.98 11.21 1.56
CA MET A 221 -26.18 10.35 0.37
C MET A 221 -25.31 10.78 -0.83
N GLN A 222 -25.08 12.10 -1.00
CA GLN A 222 -24.20 12.63 -2.03
C GLN A 222 -22.74 12.14 -1.90
N LEU A 223 -22.20 12.06 -0.68
CA LEU A 223 -20.84 11.54 -0.44
C LEU A 223 -20.75 10.05 -0.75
N ALA A 224 -21.77 9.28 -0.38
CA ALA A 224 -21.81 7.84 -0.67
C ALA A 224 -21.88 7.57 -2.19
N LEU A 225 -22.74 8.30 -2.91
CA LEU A 225 -22.88 8.16 -4.37
C LEU A 225 -21.62 8.60 -5.12
N THR A 226 -20.98 9.69 -4.68
CA THR A 226 -19.73 10.16 -5.28
C THR A 226 -18.58 9.19 -5.01
N ALA A 227 -18.45 8.67 -3.79
CA ALA A 227 -17.48 7.63 -3.46
C ALA A 227 -17.69 6.36 -4.30
N LEU A 228 -18.94 5.91 -4.44
CA LEU A 228 -19.28 4.77 -5.30
C LEU A 228 -18.91 5.04 -6.76
N GLY A 229 -19.22 6.23 -7.28
CA GLY A 229 -18.85 6.65 -8.63
C GLY A 229 -17.34 6.66 -8.86
N MET A 230 -16.57 7.17 -7.89
CA MET A 230 -15.09 7.13 -7.91
C MET A 230 -14.59 5.68 -8.02
N ILE A 231 -15.08 4.79 -7.15
CA ILE A 231 -14.65 3.39 -7.15
C ILE A 231 -15.00 2.69 -8.46
N LEU A 232 -16.24 2.83 -8.95
CA LEU A 232 -16.64 2.20 -10.20
C LEU A 232 -15.78 2.65 -11.39
N LEU A 233 -15.46 3.94 -11.45
CA LEU A 233 -14.61 4.49 -12.51
C LEU A 233 -13.15 4.01 -12.37
N ILE A 234 -12.61 3.95 -11.16
CA ILE A 234 -11.28 3.38 -10.88
C ILE A 234 -11.23 1.91 -11.35
N TYR A 235 -12.24 1.11 -11.04
CA TYR A 235 -12.32 -0.28 -11.50
C TYR A 235 -12.41 -0.41 -13.02
N ALA A 236 -13.24 0.43 -13.66
CA ALA A 236 -13.36 0.43 -15.12
C ALA A 236 -12.01 0.75 -15.80
N LEU A 237 -11.29 1.76 -15.30
CA LEU A 237 -9.96 2.11 -15.78
C LEU A 237 -8.94 1.00 -15.50
N ARG A 238 -9.00 0.36 -14.34
CA ARG A 238 -8.11 -0.75 -14.00
C ARG A 238 -8.30 -1.94 -14.93
N ILE A 239 -9.54 -2.26 -15.32
CA ILE A 239 -9.83 -3.30 -16.32
C ILE A 239 -9.18 -2.94 -17.66
N LEU A 240 -9.30 -1.69 -18.11
CA LEU A 240 -8.71 -1.21 -19.35
C LEU A 240 -7.17 -1.28 -19.33
N LEU A 241 -6.54 -0.82 -18.24
CA LEU A 241 -5.09 -0.89 -18.06
C LEU A 241 -4.60 -2.33 -18.01
N THR A 242 -5.28 -3.18 -17.24
CA THR A 242 -4.91 -4.59 -17.12
C THR A 242 -5.00 -5.29 -18.47
N ARG A 243 -6.02 -4.99 -19.29
CA ARG A 243 -6.14 -5.49 -20.66
C ARG A 243 -4.93 -5.12 -21.53
N GLN A 244 -4.39 -3.92 -21.38
CA GLN A 244 -3.23 -3.47 -22.16
C GLN A 244 -1.91 -4.07 -21.65
N VAL A 245 -1.70 -4.06 -20.33
CA VAL A 245 -0.43 -4.48 -19.69
C VAL A 245 -0.28 -6.00 -19.65
N PHE A 246 -1.36 -6.73 -19.36
CA PHE A 246 -1.36 -8.19 -19.25
C PHE A 246 -1.72 -8.88 -20.58
N ARG A 247 -1.52 -8.22 -21.72
CA ARG A 247 -1.83 -8.76 -23.05
C ARG A 247 -0.95 -9.96 -23.44
N ASN A 248 0.24 -10.06 -22.87
CA ASN A 248 1.18 -11.15 -23.18
C ASN A 248 0.68 -12.50 -22.61
N ASP A 249 0.97 -13.58 -23.34
CA ASP A 249 0.63 -14.96 -22.96
C ASP A 249 1.38 -15.45 -21.71
N GLU A 250 2.39 -14.70 -21.25
CA GLU A 250 3.09 -14.98 -19.99
C GLU A 250 2.18 -14.91 -18.76
N PHE A 251 1.02 -14.25 -18.85
CA PHE A 251 0.06 -14.12 -17.75
C PHE A 251 -1.19 -14.94 -18.02
N THR A 252 -1.59 -15.78 -17.06
CA THR A 252 -2.81 -16.58 -17.18
C THR A 252 -4.06 -15.68 -17.20
N PRO A 253 -5.17 -16.12 -17.82
CA PRO A 253 -6.43 -15.37 -17.79
C PRO A 253 -6.93 -15.13 -16.36
N ARG A 254 -6.68 -16.09 -15.46
CA ARG A 254 -6.99 -15.99 -14.03
C ARG A 254 -6.20 -14.87 -13.37
N ASP A 255 -4.89 -14.84 -13.57
CA ASP A 255 -4.01 -13.84 -12.97
C ASP A 255 -4.35 -12.43 -13.46
N ALA A 256 -4.66 -12.28 -14.76
CA ALA A 256 -5.10 -11.00 -15.32
C ALA A 256 -6.45 -10.55 -14.72
N ALA A 257 -7.42 -11.45 -14.55
CA ALA A 257 -8.71 -11.13 -13.94
C ALA A 257 -8.57 -10.73 -12.48
N ILE A 258 -7.81 -11.48 -11.67
CA ILE A 258 -7.56 -11.13 -10.27
C ILE A 258 -6.80 -9.80 -10.18
N THR A 259 -5.83 -9.53 -11.05
CA THR A 259 -5.13 -8.24 -11.10
C THR A 259 -6.09 -7.08 -11.35
N ALA A 260 -7.05 -7.25 -12.26
CA ALA A 260 -8.06 -6.24 -12.54
C ALA A 260 -9.03 -6.01 -11.36
N ILE A 261 -9.30 -7.04 -10.56
CA ILE A 261 -10.15 -6.97 -9.36
C ILE A 261 -9.40 -6.33 -8.17
N MET A 262 -8.07 -6.46 -8.13
CA MET A 262 -7.23 -6.11 -6.99
C MET A 262 -6.99 -4.60 -6.85
N ALA A 263 -8.04 -3.81 -6.59
CA ALA A 263 -7.97 -2.35 -6.42
C ALA A 263 -8.34 -1.83 -5.00
N PRO A 264 -8.08 -2.55 -3.89
CA PRO A 264 -8.53 -2.08 -2.58
C PRO A 264 -7.78 -0.80 -2.16
N LYS A 265 -8.50 0.18 -1.61
CA LYS A 265 -7.91 1.35 -0.95
C LYS A 265 -7.71 1.05 0.54
N GLY A 266 -6.64 1.57 1.13
CA GLY A 266 -6.06 1.00 2.34
C GLY A 266 -5.96 1.91 3.56
N LEU A 267 -5.30 1.37 4.58
CA LEU A 267 -4.96 2.06 5.83
C LEU A 267 -4.20 3.35 5.57
N ALA A 268 -3.21 3.32 4.66
CA ALA A 268 -2.43 4.51 4.30
C ALA A 268 -3.33 5.66 3.83
N ALA A 269 -4.27 5.38 2.92
CA ALA A 269 -5.22 6.39 2.44
C ALA A 269 -6.06 6.97 3.58
N ALA A 270 -6.60 6.13 4.47
CA ALA A 270 -7.43 6.60 5.57
C ALA A 270 -6.65 7.38 6.65
N VAL A 271 -5.38 7.07 6.89
CA VAL A 271 -4.50 7.88 7.76
C VAL A 271 -4.17 9.22 7.07
N LEU A 272 -3.75 9.20 5.80
CA LEU A 272 -3.43 10.42 5.05
C LEU A 272 -4.64 11.35 4.89
N ALA A 273 -5.87 10.83 4.97
CA ALA A 273 -7.09 11.61 4.88
C ALA A 273 -7.35 12.49 6.11
N SER A 274 -6.74 12.23 7.27
CA SER A 274 -6.87 13.11 8.44
C SER A 274 -5.97 14.34 8.33
N LEU A 275 -4.84 14.24 7.62
CA LEU A 275 -3.84 15.31 7.55
C LEU A 275 -4.40 16.63 6.99
N PRO A 276 -5.18 16.67 5.90
CA PRO A 276 -5.75 17.93 5.43
C PRO A 276 -6.60 18.65 6.48
N LEU A 277 -7.36 17.89 7.28
CA LEU A 277 -8.16 18.46 8.37
C LEU A 277 -7.26 19.01 9.49
N GLU A 278 -6.23 18.25 9.89
CA GLU A 278 -5.26 18.66 10.92
C GLU A 278 -4.49 19.92 10.53
N TYR A 279 -4.14 20.05 9.24
CA TYR A 279 -3.46 21.22 8.68
C TYR A 279 -4.41 22.40 8.39
N GLY A 280 -5.70 22.29 8.70
CA GLY A 280 -6.70 23.35 8.52
C GLY A 280 -7.12 23.61 7.07
N VAL A 281 -6.90 22.64 6.17
CA VAL A 281 -7.29 22.75 4.76
C VAL A 281 -8.82 22.85 4.65
N ILE A 282 -9.30 23.86 3.92
CA ILE A 282 -10.73 24.02 3.61
C ILE A 282 -11.22 22.79 2.83
N GLY A 283 -12.26 22.13 3.35
CA GLY A 283 -12.78 20.87 2.82
C GLY A 283 -12.08 19.62 3.36
N GLY A 284 -11.18 19.74 4.34
CA GLY A 284 -10.48 18.61 4.96
C GLY A 284 -11.43 17.56 5.57
N GLU A 285 -12.56 17.98 6.15
CA GLU A 285 -13.60 17.06 6.64
C GLU A 285 -14.20 16.24 5.49
N THR A 286 -14.52 16.90 4.37
CA THR A 286 -15.05 16.23 3.17
C THR A 286 -14.04 15.23 2.60
N ILE A 287 -12.75 15.59 2.57
CA ILE A 287 -11.68 14.67 2.14
C ILE A 287 -11.63 13.44 3.05
N ARG A 288 -11.67 13.63 4.36
CA ARG A 288 -11.66 12.53 5.34
C ARG A 288 -12.86 11.61 5.13
N ASP A 289 -14.06 12.18 5.15
CA ASP A 289 -15.31 11.43 5.16
C ASP A 289 -15.52 10.66 3.84
N ILE A 290 -15.18 11.28 2.69
CA ILE A 290 -15.26 10.58 1.41
C ILE A 290 -14.16 9.52 1.27
N THR A 291 -12.95 9.76 1.79
CA THR A 291 -11.90 8.73 1.78
C THR A 291 -12.32 7.51 2.59
N TYR A 292 -12.98 7.70 3.73
CA TYR A 292 -13.47 6.58 4.55
C TYR A 292 -14.53 5.75 3.80
N MET A 293 -15.46 6.41 3.11
CA MET A 293 -16.44 5.74 2.23
C MET A 293 -15.74 4.98 1.09
N VAL A 294 -14.77 5.61 0.41
CA VAL A 294 -13.99 5.00 -0.68
C VAL A 294 -13.23 3.76 -0.19
N VAL A 295 -12.60 3.83 0.99
CA VAL A 295 -11.89 2.69 1.59
C VAL A 295 -12.86 1.55 1.90
N LEU A 296 -14.00 1.83 2.52
CA LEU A 296 -15.02 0.82 2.79
C LEU A 296 -15.51 0.16 1.48
N ILE A 297 -15.99 0.96 0.53
CA ILE A 297 -16.58 0.47 -0.73
C ILE A 297 -15.55 -0.33 -1.53
N SER A 298 -14.31 0.15 -1.63
CA SER A 298 -13.26 -0.53 -2.42
C SER A 298 -12.86 -1.87 -1.81
N ILE A 299 -12.67 -1.97 -0.49
CA ILE A 299 -12.31 -3.22 0.17
C ILE A 299 -13.47 -4.21 0.04
N THR A 300 -14.70 -3.79 0.33
CA THR A 300 -15.88 -4.64 0.22
C THR A 300 -16.10 -5.12 -1.21
N LEU A 301 -15.96 -4.24 -2.21
CA LEU A 301 -16.10 -4.60 -3.62
C LEU A 301 -14.99 -5.56 -4.06
N THR A 302 -13.74 -5.33 -3.65
CA THR A 302 -12.63 -6.26 -3.92
C THR A 302 -12.93 -7.64 -3.36
N ALA A 303 -13.33 -7.72 -2.09
CA ALA A 303 -13.63 -8.98 -1.43
C ALA A 303 -14.78 -9.72 -2.11
N LEU A 304 -15.88 -9.02 -2.42
CA LEU A 304 -17.04 -9.59 -3.10
C LEU A 304 -16.68 -10.12 -4.49
N LEU A 305 -15.96 -9.34 -5.30
CA LEU A 305 -15.53 -9.75 -6.64
C LEU A 305 -14.62 -10.97 -6.60
N VAL A 306 -13.71 -11.05 -5.62
CA VAL A 306 -12.85 -12.23 -5.46
C VAL A 306 -13.67 -13.47 -5.09
N ILE A 307 -14.65 -13.35 -4.18
CA ILE A 307 -15.53 -14.46 -3.78
C ILE A 307 -16.39 -14.94 -4.96
N VAL A 308 -16.88 -14.02 -5.79
CA VAL A 308 -17.78 -14.29 -6.92
C VAL A 308 -17.02 -14.76 -8.16
N TYR A 309 -15.73 -14.45 -8.29
CA TYR A 309 -14.89 -14.77 -9.45
C TYR A 309 -14.86 -16.27 -9.86
N PRO A 310 -14.82 -17.26 -8.95
CA PRO A 310 -14.85 -18.68 -9.32
C PRO A 310 -16.09 -19.11 -10.12
N ALA A 311 -17.18 -18.32 -10.12
CA ALA A 311 -18.38 -18.65 -10.88
C ALA A 311 -18.14 -18.54 -12.41
N SER A 312 -18.52 -19.58 -13.15
CA SER A 312 -18.41 -19.67 -14.61
C SER A 312 -18.91 -18.44 -15.40
N PRO A 313 -20.07 -17.81 -15.10
CA PRO A 313 -20.50 -16.63 -15.84
C PRO A 313 -19.54 -15.44 -15.64
N VAL A 314 -18.98 -15.28 -14.44
CA VAL A 314 -18.09 -14.18 -14.08
C VAL A 314 -16.75 -14.32 -14.79
N GLN A 315 -16.22 -15.54 -14.85
CA GLN A 315 -15.01 -15.83 -15.61
C GLN A 315 -15.16 -15.49 -17.10
N ARG A 316 -16.31 -15.78 -17.71
CA ARG A 316 -16.58 -15.43 -19.11
C ARG A 316 -16.65 -13.92 -19.32
N VAL A 317 -17.28 -13.19 -18.40
CA VAL A 317 -17.34 -11.72 -18.46
C VAL A 317 -15.93 -11.13 -18.39
N PHE A 318 -15.13 -11.53 -17.40
CA PHE A 318 -13.74 -11.05 -17.27
C PHE A 318 -12.86 -11.46 -18.46
N ALA A 319 -13.02 -12.69 -18.97
CA ALA A 319 -12.33 -13.16 -20.16
C ALA A 319 -12.66 -12.29 -21.39
N SER A 320 -13.93 -11.96 -21.59
CA SER A 320 -14.38 -11.05 -22.66
C SER A 320 -13.84 -9.63 -22.49
N LEU A 321 -13.95 -9.06 -21.27
CA LEU A 321 -13.47 -7.72 -20.95
C LEU A 321 -11.95 -7.59 -21.14
N LEU A 322 -11.20 -8.63 -20.80
CA LEU A 322 -9.73 -8.66 -20.93
C LEU A 322 -9.25 -9.17 -22.29
N GLY A 323 -10.15 -9.60 -23.18
CA GLY A 323 -9.80 -10.12 -24.50
C GLY A 323 -9.00 -11.43 -24.48
N LYS A 324 -9.16 -12.25 -23.44
CA LYS A 324 -8.51 -13.57 -23.31
C LYS A 324 -9.55 -14.69 -23.42
N SER A 325 -9.24 -15.77 -24.13
CA SER A 325 -10.17 -16.91 -24.29
C SER A 325 -10.20 -17.76 -23.00
N SER A 326 -11.41 -18.02 -22.47
CA SER A 326 -11.64 -18.80 -21.24
C SER A 326 -11.57 -20.31 -21.48
N LYS A 327 -10.51 -20.84 -22.10
CA LYS A 327 -10.32 -22.30 -22.07
C LYS A 327 -9.80 -22.69 -20.68
N PRO A 328 -10.48 -23.60 -19.95
CA PRO A 328 -9.93 -24.11 -18.70
C PRO A 328 -8.61 -24.82 -19.01
N ALA A 329 -7.61 -24.61 -18.15
CA ALA A 329 -6.33 -25.30 -18.27
C ALA A 329 -6.58 -26.81 -18.26
N THR A 330 -6.42 -27.46 -19.42
CA THR A 330 -6.39 -28.91 -19.51
C THR A 330 -5.18 -29.38 -18.72
N VAL A 331 -5.42 -30.12 -17.65
CA VAL A 331 -4.41 -30.92 -16.96
C VAL A 331 -3.67 -31.73 -18.04
N PRO A 332 -2.34 -31.69 -18.14
CA PRO A 332 -1.65 -32.58 -19.05
C PRO A 332 -1.96 -34.02 -18.63
N GLU A 333 -2.62 -34.78 -19.51
CA GLU A 333 -2.70 -36.22 -19.35
C GLU A 333 -1.26 -36.75 -19.28
N ILE A 334 -0.92 -37.33 -18.13
CA ILE A 334 0.30 -38.12 -18.00
C ILE A 334 0.14 -39.26 -19.02
N PRO A 335 1.07 -39.44 -19.97
CA PRO A 335 1.04 -40.62 -20.83
C PRO A 335 1.15 -41.84 -19.92
N VAL A 336 0.09 -42.64 -19.85
CA VAL A 336 0.17 -43.99 -19.30
C VAL A 336 1.02 -44.77 -20.28
N ASP A 337 2.27 -45.01 -19.90
CA ASP A 337 3.22 -45.81 -20.67
C ASP A 337 2.71 -47.26 -20.68
N SER A 338 1.91 -47.60 -21.68
CA SER A 338 1.48 -48.96 -21.97
C SER A 338 2.55 -49.65 -22.81
N SER A 339 3.72 -49.90 -22.22
CA SER A 339 4.68 -50.88 -22.73
C SER A 339 5.25 -51.71 -21.59
N ASN A 340 4.41 -52.60 -21.07
CA ASN A 340 4.88 -53.84 -20.45
C ASN A 340 3.96 -54.96 -20.93
N GLY A 341 4.21 -55.34 -22.18
CA GLY A 341 3.72 -56.56 -22.82
C GLY A 341 4.88 -57.10 -23.67
N ASP A 342 5.25 -58.33 -23.38
CA ASP A 342 6.08 -59.24 -24.19
C ASP A 342 7.60 -58.96 -24.29
N ASN A 343 8.35 -59.52 -23.32
CA ASN A 343 9.36 -60.58 -23.54
C ASN A 343 10.03 -61.00 -22.22
#